data_AF-A0A9P6FCU1-F1
#
_entry.id   AF-A0A9P6FCU1-F1
#
_cell.length_a   1.000
_cell.length_b   1.000
_cell.length_c   1.000
_cell.angle_alpha   90.00
_cell.angle_beta   90.00
_cell.angle_gamma   90.00
#
_symmetry.space_group_name_H-M   'P 1'
#
loop_
_entity.id
_entity.type
_entity.pdbx_description
1 polymer ?
#
loop_
_entity_poly.entity_id
_entity_poly.type
_entity_poly.pdbx_seq_one_letter_code
_entity_poly.pdbx_strand_id
1 'polypeptide(L)'
;MIEMLCLQWGFYFNAAERDLGSFDLCRLADFIDSNTDLGSATINTRFAKNATLLLFLSRLMILNYCLNIPNCRQTFSSARWALLQVCPHMFKDVFMHLSNELCDLMKGQALLESILVSIVRKEFKLLRHKLAAHDYLNFSIDTTLRLVIDEAQILSDMNPSSYVSSIAQGDPRPMLSPSLHAFRTVGLPDELKIIYTGTGLSIRTLHWAMGIGDGVKEYGSSSFPYIEFPGWTSVDSVQSYIGRLKDQLLDEESKRR
;
A
#
# COMPACT_ATOMS: atom_id res chain seq x y z
N MET A 1 10.75 6.49 -5.60
CA MET A 1 10.11 5.31 -4.94
C MET A 1 9.57 4.30 -5.94
N ILE A 2 8.88 4.75 -7.00
CA ILE A 2 8.39 3.86 -8.07
C ILE A 2 9.53 3.08 -8.72
N GLU A 3 10.66 3.73 -9.03
CA GLU A 3 11.86 3.07 -9.59
C GLU A 3 12.38 1.91 -8.71
N MET A 4 12.42 2.11 -7.39
CA MET A 4 12.77 1.06 -6.43
C MET A 4 11.77 -0.10 -6.50
N LEU A 5 10.47 0.17 -6.58
CA LEU A 5 9.44 -0.87 -6.70
C LEU A 5 9.43 -1.55 -8.08
N CYS A 6 10.01 -0.92 -9.09
CA CYS A 6 10.26 -1.62 -10.34
C CYS A 6 11.42 -2.62 -10.22
N LEU A 7 12.41 -2.35 -9.37
CA LEU A 7 13.53 -3.26 -9.08
C LEU A 7 13.24 -4.30 -8.00
N GLN A 8 12.32 -4.01 -7.10
CA GLN A 8 12.06 -4.83 -5.91
C GLN A 8 10.57 -5.06 -5.75
N TRP A 9 10.19 -6.25 -5.32
CA TRP A 9 8.80 -6.54 -5.01
C TRP A 9 8.34 -5.74 -3.78
N GLY A 10 7.15 -5.16 -3.87
CA GLY A 10 6.60 -4.36 -2.80
C GLY A 10 5.25 -3.74 -3.13
N PHE A 11 4.71 -2.99 -2.19
CA PHE A 11 3.38 -2.40 -2.25
C PHE A 11 3.47 -0.87 -2.25
N TYR A 12 2.60 -0.18 -2.99
CA TYR A 12 2.66 1.29 -3.15
C TYR A 12 1.31 1.97 -2.92
N PHE A 13 1.03 2.49 -1.73
CA PHE A 13 -0.21 3.23 -1.43
C PHE A 13 0.02 4.73 -1.62
N ASN A 14 -0.93 5.45 -2.23
CA ASN A 14 -0.81 6.89 -2.47
C ASN A 14 -2.13 7.63 -2.12
N ALA A 15 -2.03 8.90 -1.75
CA ALA A 15 -3.13 9.84 -1.52
C ALA A 15 -3.40 10.79 -2.71
N ALA A 16 -2.51 10.89 -3.70
CA ALA A 16 -2.65 11.83 -4.81
C ALA A 16 -3.85 11.48 -5.73
N GLU A 17 -4.73 12.46 -5.94
CA GLU A 17 -5.89 12.38 -6.84
C GLU A 17 -5.57 12.85 -8.27
N ARG A 18 -4.57 13.75 -8.40
CA ARG A 18 -4.37 14.57 -9.60
C ARG A 18 -3.30 14.07 -10.57
N ASP A 19 -2.41 13.20 -10.11
CA ASP A 19 -1.35 12.60 -10.91
C ASP A 19 -1.28 11.10 -10.59
N LEU A 20 -1.05 10.27 -11.61
CA LEU A 20 -0.70 8.84 -11.57
C LEU A 20 -0.58 8.29 -10.12
N GLY A 21 -1.68 7.77 -9.59
CA GLY A 21 -1.76 7.29 -8.22
C GLY A 21 -3.03 6.50 -7.96
N SER A 22 -3.02 5.71 -6.90
CA SER A 22 -4.15 4.85 -6.55
C SER A 22 -5.23 5.53 -5.73
N PHE A 23 -4.96 6.71 -5.16
CA PHE A 23 -5.89 7.46 -4.29
C PHE A 23 -6.42 6.66 -3.07
N ASP A 24 -5.82 5.50 -2.78
CA ASP A 24 -6.30 4.57 -1.76
C ASP A 24 -6.26 5.18 -0.35
N LEU A 25 -5.27 6.03 -0.06
CA LEU A 25 -5.12 6.59 1.28
C LEU A 25 -6.17 7.65 1.60
N CYS A 26 -6.57 8.46 0.61
CA CYS A 26 -7.69 9.39 0.76
C CYS A 26 -8.99 8.62 0.96
N ARG A 27 -9.23 7.57 0.16
CA ARG A 27 -10.42 6.72 0.30
C ARG A 27 -10.46 5.99 1.64
N LEU A 28 -9.32 5.50 2.11
CA LEU A 28 -9.18 4.92 3.44
C LEU A 28 -9.52 5.96 4.51
N ALA A 29 -8.99 7.18 4.38
CA ALA A 29 -9.26 8.26 5.32
C ALA A 29 -10.75 8.61 5.39
N ASP A 30 -11.39 8.83 4.24
CA ASP A 30 -12.83 9.13 4.16
C ASP A 30 -13.68 8.00 4.74
N PHE A 31 -13.30 6.75 4.45
CA PHE A 31 -13.98 5.57 4.96
C PHE A 31 -13.88 5.47 6.48
N ILE A 32 -12.69 5.68 7.04
CA ILE A 32 -12.48 5.65 8.48
C ILE A 32 -13.24 6.82 9.14
N ASP A 33 -13.11 8.02 8.61
CA ASP A 33 -13.75 9.23 9.15
C ASP A 33 -15.29 9.08 9.19
N SER A 34 -15.89 8.63 8.08
CA SER A 34 -17.34 8.42 7.98
C SER A 34 -17.90 7.37 8.94
N ASN A 35 -17.04 6.54 9.55
CA ASN A 35 -17.42 5.46 10.46
C ASN A 35 -16.77 5.61 11.85
N THR A 36 -16.14 6.74 12.13
CA THR A 36 -15.52 7.04 13.42
C THR A 36 -16.60 7.54 14.39
N ASP A 37 -16.65 6.96 15.59
CA ASP A 37 -17.54 7.40 16.67
C ASP A 37 -16.80 8.43 17.54
N LEU A 38 -17.36 9.64 17.67
CA LEU A 38 -16.78 10.73 18.49
C LEU A 38 -16.58 10.34 19.97
N GLY A 39 -17.26 9.30 20.46
CA GLY A 39 -17.22 8.89 21.87
C GLY A 39 -16.17 7.82 22.25
N SER A 40 -15.47 7.18 21.30
CA SER A 40 -14.63 6.03 21.64
C SER A 40 -13.36 5.88 20.81
N ALA A 41 -12.30 6.56 21.24
CA ALA A 41 -10.99 6.52 20.56
C ALA A 41 -10.40 5.11 20.44
N THR A 42 -10.68 4.20 21.39
CA THR A 42 -10.24 2.80 21.33
C THR A 42 -10.99 2.02 20.25
N ILE A 43 -12.30 2.23 20.09
CA ILE A 43 -13.10 1.61 19.03
C ILE A 43 -12.63 2.15 17.67
N ASN A 44 -12.45 3.46 17.56
CA ASN A 44 -11.94 4.11 16.34
C ASN A 44 -10.56 3.57 15.96
N THR A 45 -9.67 3.38 16.93
CA THR A 45 -8.34 2.82 16.71
C THR A 45 -8.43 1.40 16.15
N ARG A 46 -9.30 0.55 16.70
CA ARG A 46 -9.52 -0.81 16.18
C ARG A 46 -10.12 -0.80 14.78
N PHE A 47 -11.09 0.07 14.54
CA PHE A 47 -11.74 0.22 13.24
C PHE A 47 -10.73 0.66 12.16
N ALA A 48 -9.95 1.70 12.45
CA ALA A 48 -8.91 2.21 11.54
C ALA A 48 -7.85 1.15 11.21
N LYS A 49 -7.44 0.36 12.21
CA LYS A 49 -6.54 -0.78 12.00
C LYS A 49 -7.16 -1.83 11.07
N ASN A 50 -8.41 -2.23 11.34
CA ASN A 50 -9.09 -3.24 10.52
C ASN A 50 -9.27 -2.77 9.07
N ALA A 51 -9.72 -1.52 8.86
CA ALA A 51 -9.84 -0.93 7.53
C ALA A 51 -8.48 -0.94 6.79
N THR A 52 -7.40 -0.57 7.49
CA THR A 52 -6.05 -0.58 6.91
C THR A 52 -5.59 -2.01 6.56
N LEU A 53 -5.88 -3.00 7.41
CA LEU A 53 -5.57 -4.40 7.15
C LEU A 53 -6.33 -4.95 5.93
N LEU A 54 -7.60 -4.57 5.74
CA LEU A 54 -8.40 -4.96 4.58
C LEU A 54 -7.89 -4.32 3.29
N LEU A 55 -7.48 -3.05 3.35
CA LEU A 55 -6.81 -2.39 2.24
C LEU A 55 -5.49 -3.10 1.88
N PHE A 56 -4.72 -3.55 2.86
CA PHE A 56 -3.52 -4.33 2.56
C PHE A 56 -3.85 -5.71 1.98
N LEU A 57 -4.84 -6.39 2.57
CA LEU A 57 -5.32 -7.69 2.13
C LEU A 57 -5.75 -7.69 0.66
N SER A 58 -6.46 -6.65 0.21
CA SER A 58 -6.89 -6.53 -1.18
C SER A 58 -5.69 -6.61 -2.14
N ARG A 59 -4.59 -5.93 -1.82
CA ARG A 59 -3.36 -5.98 -2.64
C ARG A 59 -2.65 -7.31 -2.58
N LEU A 60 -2.61 -7.94 -1.40
CA LEU A 60 -2.05 -9.29 -1.27
C LEU A 60 -2.82 -10.27 -2.15
N MET A 61 -4.16 -10.21 -2.12
CA MET A 61 -5.03 -11.09 -2.91
C MET A 61 -4.87 -10.84 -4.41
N ILE A 62 -4.81 -9.59 -4.85
CA ILE A 62 -4.63 -9.25 -6.27
C ILE A 62 -3.25 -9.71 -6.77
N LEU A 63 -2.19 -9.47 -6.00
CA LEU A 63 -0.86 -9.96 -6.37
C LEU A 63 -0.82 -11.49 -6.40
N ASN A 64 -1.40 -12.15 -5.41
CA ASN A 64 -1.53 -13.60 -5.39
C ASN A 64 -2.29 -14.11 -6.63
N TYR A 65 -3.38 -13.45 -7.03
CA TYR A 65 -4.10 -13.77 -8.27
C TYR A 65 -3.19 -13.63 -9.49
N CYS A 66 -2.46 -12.52 -9.65
CA CYS A 66 -1.53 -12.31 -10.77
C CYS A 66 -0.47 -13.42 -10.85
N LEU A 67 0.04 -13.89 -9.71
CA LEU A 67 1.01 -14.99 -9.66
C LEU A 67 0.41 -16.35 -10.00
N ASN A 68 -0.90 -16.55 -9.82
CA ASN A 68 -1.58 -17.80 -10.20
C ASN A 68 -1.96 -17.86 -11.69
N ILE A 69 -1.78 -16.78 -12.45
CA ILE A 69 -2.03 -16.80 -13.90
C ILE A 69 -1.02 -17.77 -14.56
N PRO A 70 -1.47 -18.71 -15.41
CA PRO A 70 -0.57 -19.61 -16.11
C PRO A 70 0.52 -18.86 -16.87
N ASN A 71 1.76 -19.31 -16.76
CA ASN A 71 2.94 -18.69 -17.38
C ASN A 71 3.21 -17.23 -16.96
N CYS A 72 2.69 -16.78 -15.80
CA CYS A 72 2.88 -15.41 -15.31
C CYS A 72 4.36 -15.00 -15.30
N ARG A 73 5.28 -15.88 -14.91
CA ARG A 73 6.73 -15.58 -14.80
C ARG A 73 7.34 -14.99 -16.09
N GLN A 74 6.81 -15.35 -17.26
CA GLN A 74 7.33 -14.86 -18.54
C GLN A 74 6.99 -13.39 -18.81
N THR A 75 5.96 -12.87 -18.14
CA THR A 75 5.36 -11.58 -18.47
C THR A 75 5.26 -10.68 -17.24
N PHE A 76 4.87 -11.22 -16.09
CA PHE A 76 4.67 -10.48 -14.87
C PHE A 76 5.98 -10.32 -14.09
N SER A 77 6.31 -9.08 -13.73
CA SER A 77 7.54 -8.70 -13.02
C SER A 77 7.23 -7.67 -11.94
N SER A 78 8.20 -7.39 -11.06
CA SER A 78 8.09 -6.30 -10.07
C SER A 78 7.74 -4.96 -10.73
N ALA A 79 8.30 -4.67 -11.91
CA ALA A 79 7.96 -3.46 -12.67
C ALA A 79 6.49 -3.43 -13.12
N ARG A 80 5.96 -4.54 -13.64
CA ARG A 80 4.54 -4.60 -14.02
C ARG A 80 3.62 -4.52 -12.81
N TRP A 81 4.03 -5.09 -11.69
CA TRP A 81 3.32 -4.96 -10.42
C TRP A 81 3.34 -3.52 -9.87
N ALA A 82 4.47 -2.82 -9.96
CA ALA A 82 4.57 -1.41 -9.60
C ALA A 82 3.66 -0.55 -10.48
N LEU A 83 3.67 -0.77 -11.81
CA LEU A 83 2.80 -0.04 -12.75
C LEU A 83 1.31 -0.26 -12.48
N LEU A 84 0.91 -1.49 -12.17
CA LEU A 84 -0.48 -1.79 -11.81
C LEU A 84 -0.93 -0.94 -10.61
N GLN A 85 -0.07 -0.78 -9.60
CA GLN A 85 -0.38 -0.02 -8.38
C GLN A 85 -0.33 1.50 -8.55
N VAL A 86 0.52 2.01 -9.44
CA VAL A 86 0.63 3.45 -9.71
C VAL A 86 -0.48 3.93 -10.65
N CYS A 87 -0.89 3.10 -11.60
CA CYS A 87 -1.90 3.45 -12.61
C CYS A 87 -3.14 2.55 -12.55
N PRO A 88 -3.79 2.36 -11.38
CA PRO A 88 -4.84 1.35 -11.26
C PRO A 88 -6.09 1.66 -12.10
N HIS A 89 -6.35 2.93 -12.41
CA HIS A 89 -7.45 3.36 -13.27
C HIS A 89 -7.36 2.78 -14.69
N MET A 90 -6.14 2.55 -15.19
CA MET A 90 -5.92 1.87 -16.47
C MET A 90 -6.35 0.39 -16.42
N PHE A 91 -6.53 -0.16 -15.23
CA PHE A 91 -6.89 -1.56 -14.97
C PHE A 91 -8.21 -1.68 -14.20
N LYS A 92 -9.14 -0.75 -14.47
CA LYS A 92 -10.50 -0.71 -13.87
C LYS A 92 -10.50 -0.62 -12.34
N ASP A 93 -9.46 0.00 -11.77
CA ASP A 93 -9.32 0.24 -10.34
C ASP A 93 -9.56 -1.02 -9.48
N VAL A 94 -9.01 -2.16 -9.92
CA VAL A 94 -9.21 -3.47 -9.28
C VAL A 94 -8.91 -3.45 -7.78
N PHE A 95 -7.92 -2.66 -7.34
CA PHE A 95 -7.59 -2.50 -5.92
C PHE A 95 -8.71 -1.83 -5.13
N MET A 96 -9.23 -0.73 -5.66
CA MET A 96 -10.32 0.01 -5.02
C MET A 96 -11.58 -0.83 -4.96
N HIS A 97 -11.94 -1.51 -6.06
CA HIS A 97 -13.11 -2.36 -6.09
C HIS A 97 -13.05 -3.46 -5.02
N LEU A 98 -11.96 -4.24 -4.97
CA LEU A 98 -11.82 -5.28 -3.96
C LEU A 98 -11.73 -4.71 -2.54
N SER A 99 -11.04 -3.59 -2.34
CA SER A 99 -10.94 -2.97 -1.01
C SER A 99 -12.31 -2.51 -0.49
N ASN A 100 -13.17 -1.96 -1.36
CA ASN A 100 -14.51 -1.52 -1.01
C ASN A 100 -15.39 -2.70 -0.61
N GLU A 101 -15.37 -3.79 -1.39
CA GLU A 101 -16.11 -5.02 -1.07
C GLU A 101 -15.69 -5.58 0.30
N LEU A 102 -14.38 -5.63 0.57
CA LEU A 102 -13.87 -6.10 1.87
C LEU A 102 -14.27 -5.16 3.02
N CYS A 103 -14.20 -3.85 2.81
CA CYS A 103 -14.60 -2.84 3.79
C CYS A 103 -16.12 -2.84 4.04
N ASP A 104 -16.93 -3.09 3.03
CA ASP A 104 -18.38 -3.21 3.16
C ASP A 104 -18.78 -4.47 3.92
N LEU A 105 -18.06 -5.59 3.75
CA LEU A 105 -18.25 -6.79 4.59
C LEU A 105 -17.95 -6.54 6.07
N MET A 106 -17.06 -5.59 6.37
CA MET A 106 -16.78 -5.19 7.75
C MET A 106 -17.91 -4.34 8.35
N LYS A 107 -18.68 -3.59 7.54
CA LYS A 107 -19.79 -2.77 8.03
C LYS A 107 -20.85 -3.67 8.67
N GLY A 108 -21.11 -3.45 9.96
CA GLY A 108 -22.08 -4.22 10.73
C GLY A 108 -21.57 -5.54 11.32
N GLN A 109 -20.28 -5.88 11.15
CA GLN A 109 -19.67 -7.04 11.80
C GLN A 109 -18.69 -6.64 12.90
N ALA A 110 -18.78 -7.32 14.05
CA ALA A 110 -17.79 -7.20 15.11
C ALA A 110 -16.53 -8.00 14.76
N LEU A 111 -15.72 -7.48 13.84
CA LEU A 111 -14.49 -8.13 13.40
C LEU A 111 -13.37 -7.96 14.44
N LEU A 112 -12.93 -9.07 15.03
CA LEU A 112 -11.79 -9.07 15.96
C LEU A 112 -10.48 -8.79 15.21
N GLU A 113 -9.76 -7.76 15.64
CA GLU A 113 -8.46 -7.35 15.08
C GLU A 113 -7.48 -8.54 14.99
N SER A 114 -7.42 -9.39 16.01
CA SER A 114 -6.52 -10.55 16.05
C SER A 114 -6.80 -11.58 14.95
N ILE A 115 -8.08 -11.79 14.60
CA ILE A 115 -8.48 -12.69 13.52
C ILE A 115 -8.03 -12.11 12.18
N LEU A 116 -8.31 -10.82 11.96
CA LEU A 116 -7.93 -10.17 10.71
C LEU A 116 -6.41 -10.13 10.53
N VAL A 117 -5.65 -9.77 11.57
CA VAL A 117 -4.18 -9.83 11.55
C VAL A 117 -3.69 -11.24 11.19
N SER A 118 -4.31 -12.29 11.74
CA SER A 118 -3.96 -13.68 11.41
C SER A 118 -4.21 -14.02 9.94
N ILE A 119 -5.35 -13.60 9.37
CA ILE A 119 -5.69 -13.79 7.96
C ILE A 119 -4.68 -13.07 7.06
N VAL A 120 -4.42 -11.79 7.32
CA VAL A 120 -3.50 -10.98 6.50
C VAL A 120 -2.07 -11.52 6.59
N ARG A 121 -1.60 -11.93 7.79
CA ARG A 121 -0.30 -12.59 7.98
C ARG A 121 -0.20 -13.89 7.18
N LYS A 122 -1.24 -14.71 7.19
CA LYS A 122 -1.27 -15.97 6.45
C LYS A 122 -1.15 -15.71 4.95
N GLU A 123 -1.93 -14.77 4.43
CA GLU A 123 -1.89 -14.41 3.01
C GLU A 123 -0.54 -13.82 2.61
N PHE A 124 0.03 -12.95 3.45
CA PHE A 124 1.37 -12.39 3.25
C PHE A 124 2.45 -13.47 3.17
N LYS A 125 2.43 -14.44 4.10
CA LYS A 125 3.36 -15.58 4.08
C LYS A 125 3.18 -16.44 2.83
N LEU A 126 1.94 -16.78 2.46
CA LEU A 126 1.65 -17.55 1.26
C LEU A 126 2.18 -16.85 0.01
N LEU A 127 1.96 -15.55 -0.09
CA LEU A 127 2.46 -14.73 -1.18
C LEU A 127 3.99 -14.77 -1.28
N ARG A 128 4.72 -14.61 -0.16
CA ARG A 128 6.19 -14.68 -0.15
C ARG A 128 6.70 -16.03 -0.64
N HIS A 129 6.10 -17.12 -0.19
CA HIS A 129 6.47 -18.47 -0.65
C HIS A 129 6.21 -18.64 -2.15
N LYS A 130 5.10 -18.09 -2.67
CA LYS A 130 4.81 -18.11 -4.11
C LYS A 130 5.82 -17.30 -4.91
N LEU A 131 6.13 -16.08 -4.50
CA LEU A 131 7.15 -15.25 -5.15
C LEU A 131 8.50 -15.97 -5.21
N ALA A 132 8.91 -16.62 -4.11
CA ALA A 132 10.13 -17.42 -4.07
C ALA A 132 10.05 -18.64 -5.00
N ALA A 133 8.89 -19.33 -5.06
CA ALA A 133 8.69 -20.47 -5.94
C ALA A 133 8.70 -20.12 -7.45
N HIS A 134 8.39 -18.87 -7.80
CA HIS A 134 8.50 -18.38 -9.17
C HIS A 134 9.93 -18.04 -9.60
N ASP A 135 10.91 -18.06 -8.69
CA ASP A 135 12.34 -17.93 -9.01
C ASP A 135 12.64 -16.63 -9.80
N TYR A 136 12.09 -15.51 -9.35
CA TYR A 136 12.42 -14.19 -9.90
C TYR A 136 13.84 -13.78 -9.48
N LEU A 137 14.62 -13.20 -10.40
CA LEU A 137 16.02 -12.80 -10.15
C LEU A 137 16.17 -11.85 -8.94
N ASN A 138 15.15 -11.02 -8.70
CA ASN A 138 15.13 -10.01 -7.65
C ASN A 138 14.33 -10.41 -6.41
N PHE A 139 14.04 -11.70 -6.23
CA PHE A 139 13.31 -12.18 -5.06
C PHE A 139 13.75 -13.56 -4.60
N SER A 140 14.08 -13.66 -3.31
CA SER A 140 14.25 -14.89 -2.55
C SER A 140 13.35 -14.86 -1.31
N ILE A 141 13.21 -16.00 -0.63
CA ILE A 141 12.40 -16.07 0.61
C ILE A 141 12.93 -15.13 1.72
N ASP A 142 14.22 -14.81 1.70
CA ASP A 142 14.87 -13.90 2.64
C ASP A 142 14.80 -12.43 2.20
N THR A 143 14.25 -12.15 1.00
CA THR A 143 14.13 -10.79 0.49
C THR A 143 13.07 -10.01 1.28
N THR A 144 13.44 -8.86 1.82
CA THR A 144 12.50 -7.95 2.47
C THR A 144 11.59 -7.28 1.43
N LEU A 145 10.27 -7.44 1.58
CA LEU A 145 9.31 -6.71 0.76
C LEU A 145 9.22 -5.26 1.24
N ARG A 146 8.99 -4.33 0.31
CA ARG A 146 8.77 -2.91 0.63
C ARG A 146 7.29 -2.59 0.68
N LEU A 147 6.86 -1.76 1.62
CA LEU A 147 5.52 -1.19 1.64
C LEU A 147 5.67 0.33 1.71
N VAL A 148 5.39 0.97 0.60
CA VAL A 148 5.47 2.43 0.44
C VAL A 148 4.10 3.03 0.73
N ILE A 149 4.07 4.03 1.59
CA ILE A 149 2.91 4.86 1.93
C ILE A 149 3.28 6.30 1.54
N ASP A 150 2.87 6.69 0.34
CA ASP A 150 3.15 8.00 -0.22
C ASP A 150 2.08 9.01 0.16
N GLU A 151 2.47 10.28 0.32
CA GLU A 151 1.57 11.35 0.80
C GLU A 151 0.86 10.97 2.13
N ALA A 152 1.60 10.31 3.04
CA ALA A 152 1.09 9.78 4.30
C ALA A 152 0.55 10.85 5.26
N GLN A 153 0.87 12.13 5.04
CA GLN A 153 0.35 13.23 5.86
C GLN A 153 -1.17 13.34 5.80
N ILE A 154 -1.84 12.84 4.75
CA ILE A 154 -3.31 12.84 4.69
C ILE A 154 -3.93 12.12 5.90
N LEU A 155 -3.32 11.02 6.35
CA LEU A 155 -3.74 10.29 7.54
C LEU A 155 -3.30 10.98 8.84
N SER A 156 -2.30 11.87 8.77
CA SER A 156 -1.84 12.65 9.92
C SER A 156 -2.75 13.85 10.17
N ASP A 157 -3.29 14.45 9.11
CA ASP A 157 -4.09 15.68 9.16
C ASP A 157 -5.53 15.39 9.56
N MET A 158 -6.01 14.17 9.31
CA MET A 158 -7.35 13.72 9.67
C MET A 158 -7.44 13.30 11.15
N ASN A 159 -8.38 13.92 11.88
CA ASN A 159 -8.79 13.53 13.23
C ASN A 159 -7.61 13.30 14.21
N PRO A 160 -6.81 14.34 14.51
CA PRO A 160 -5.53 14.20 15.21
C PRO A 160 -5.63 13.68 16.66
N SER A 161 -6.83 13.66 17.24
CA SER A 161 -7.10 13.23 18.62
C SER A 161 -8.16 12.14 18.75
N SER A 162 -8.69 11.60 17.65
CA SER A 162 -9.80 10.62 17.69
C SER A 162 -9.32 9.17 17.85
N TYR A 163 -8.01 8.94 17.93
CA TYR A 163 -7.39 7.62 18.08
C TYR A 163 -6.42 7.61 19.26
N VAL A 164 -6.02 6.42 19.71
CA VAL A 164 -5.08 6.23 20.83
C VAL A 164 -3.81 5.52 20.37
N SER A 165 -2.71 5.79 21.07
CA SER A 165 -1.44 5.11 20.85
C SER A 165 -1.52 3.62 21.19
N SER A 166 -0.88 2.80 20.36
CA SER A 166 -0.67 1.37 20.66
C SER A 166 0.43 1.13 21.73
N ILE A 167 1.17 2.17 22.14
CA ILE A 167 2.32 2.08 23.06
C ILE A 167 2.04 2.78 24.37
N ALA A 168 1.49 3.99 24.32
CA ALA A 168 1.19 4.81 25.48
C ALA A 168 -0.32 4.90 25.68
N GLN A 169 -0.87 4.20 26.67
CA GLN A 169 -2.32 4.22 26.92
C GLN A 169 -2.84 5.65 27.10
N GLY A 170 -3.93 5.98 26.41
CA GLY A 170 -4.61 7.27 26.53
C GLY A 170 -3.96 8.44 25.78
N ASP A 171 -2.80 8.24 25.15
CA ASP A 171 -2.16 9.29 24.36
C ASP A 171 -2.86 9.45 23.00
N PRO A 172 -3.47 10.62 22.72
CA PRO A 172 -4.20 10.86 21.49
C PRO A 172 -3.28 10.83 20.27
N ARG A 173 -3.76 10.20 19.19
CA ARG A 173 -3.02 10.03 17.95
C ARG A 173 -3.87 10.36 16.72
N PRO A 174 -3.24 10.79 15.62
CA PRO A 174 -3.90 10.88 14.33
C PRO A 174 -4.12 9.49 13.73
N MET A 175 -4.96 9.42 12.69
CA MET A 175 -5.30 8.18 11.97
C MET A 175 -4.06 7.44 11.41
N LEU A 176 -3.00 8.17 11.08
CA LEU A 176 -1.73 7.59 10.64
C LEU A 176 -1.19 6.56 11.64
N SER A 177 -1.40 6.76 12.95
CA SER A 177 -0.90 5.85 13.98
C SER A 177 -1.50 4.45 13.92
N PRO A 178 -2.84 4.27 14.02
CA PRO A 178 -3.45 2.95 13.84
C PRO A 178 -3.14 2.33 12.47
N SER A 179 -3.08 3.12 11.39
CA SER A 179 -2.74 2.59 10.06
C SER A 179 -1.31 2.05 9.96
N LEU A 180 -0.31 2.79 10.44
CA LEU A 180 1.08 2.31 10.48
C LEU A 180 1.21 1.06 11.36
N HIS A 181 0.52 1.04 12.50
CA HIS A 181 0.53 -0.11 13.38
C HIS A 181 -0.06 -1.35 12.69
N ALA A 182 -1.19 -1.20 11.99
CA ALA A 182 -1.81 -2.27 11.22
C ALA A 182 -0.84 -2.89 10.20
N PHE A 183 -0.20 -2.08 9.36
CA PHE A 183 0.79 -2.58 8.40
C PHE A 183 1.96 -3.32 9.07
N ARG A 184 2.50 -2.76 10.16
CA ARG A 184 3.61 -3.35 10.93
C ARG A 184 3.26 -4.70 11.55
N THR A 185 1.98 -4.93 11.85
CA THR A 185 1.59 -6.20 12.43
C THR A 185 1.69 -7.36 11.44
N VAL A 186 1.78 -7.14 10.13
CA VAL A 186 1.66 -8.23 9.13
C VAL A 186 2.95 -9.02 8.88
N GLY A 187 4.11 -8.35 8.88
CA GLY A 187 5.40 -9.01 8.65
C GLY A 187 6.38 -8.71 9.76
N LEU A 188 7.39 -9.58 9.92
CA LEU A 188 8.55 -9.25 10.74
C LEU A 188 9.37 -8.11 10.09
N PRO A 189 10.20 -7.37 10.85
CA PRO A 189 10.98 -6.24 10.32
C PRO A 189 11.90 -6.58 9.14
N ASP A 190 12.40 -7.81 9.10
CA ASP A 190 13.21 -8.39 8.02
C ASP A 190 12.37 -8.91 6.85
N GLU A 191 11.08 -9.18 7.05
CA GLU A 191 10.16 -9.62 5.99
C GLU A 191 9.46 -8.45 5.28
N LEU A 192 9.11 -7.39 6.01
CA LEU A 192 8.34 -6.25 5.50
C LEU A 192 8.88 -4.92 6.05
N LYS A 193 9.43 -4.09 5.17
CA LYS A 193 9.88 -2.74 5.51
C LYS A 193 8.88 -1.70 5.04
N ILE A 194 8.39 -0.89 5.97
CA ILE A 194 7.45 0.20 5.67
C ILE A 194 8.23 1.50 5.45
N ILE A 195 7.95 2.14 4.34
CA ILE A 195 8.53 3.42 3.92
C ILE A 195 7.35 4.38 3.80
N TYR A 196 7.35 5.45 4.58
CA TYR A 196 6.31 6.47 4.50
C TYR A 196 6.94 7.80 4.08
N THR A 197 6.27 8.50 3.17
CA THR A 197 6.72 9.75 2.57
C THR A 197 5.58 10.76 2.54
N GLY A 198 5.94 12.03 2.32
CA GLY A 198 4.98 13.12 2.35
C GLY A 198 5.67 14.45 2.61
N THR A 199 5.19 15.50 1.97
CA THR A 199 5.72 16.87 2.12
C THR A 199 5.31 17.50 3.46
N GLY A 200 4.22 17.03 4.08
CA GLY A 200 3.67 17.53 5.34
C GLY A 200 4.01 16.73 6.61
N LEU A 201 4.90 15.73 6.54
CA LEU A 201 5.23 14.92 7.72
C LEU A 201 6.13 15.69 8.70
N SER A 202 5.56 16.09 9.85
CA SER A 202 6.30 16.81 10.89
C SER A 202 7.35 15.96 11.59
N ILE A 203 8.38 16.61 12.19
CA ILE A 203 9.38 15.91 13.02
C ILE A 203 8.74 15.18 14.21
N ARG A 204 7.63 15.71 14.73
CA ARG A 204 6.84 15.05 15.79
C ARG A 204 6.22 13.76 15.26
N THR A 205 5.71 13.77 14.02
CA THR A 205 5.22 12.59 13.31
C THR A 205 6.29 11.51 13.20
N LEU A 206 7.52 11.92 12.84
CA LEU A 206 8.67 11.01 12.78
C LEU A 206 9.02 10.43 14.15
N HIS A 207 9.08 11.24 15.21
CA HIS A 207 9.48 10.79 16.55
C HIS A 207 8.60 9.67 17.09
N TRP A 208 7.28 9.78 16.96
CA TRP A 208 6.41 8.71 17.44
C TRP A 208 6.27 7.57 16.44
N ALA A 209 6.36 7.82 15.13
CA ALA A 209 6.37 6.76 14.14
C ALA A 209 7.59 5.82 14.32
N MET A 210 8.75 6.38 14.72
CA MET A 210 9.95 5.64 15.14
C MET A 210 9.73 4.85 16.44
N GLY A 211 9.01 5.43 17.41
CA GLY A 211 8.63 4.72 18.63
C GLY A 211 7.79 3.45 18.39
N ILE A 212 7.08 3.38 17.26
CA ILE A 212 6.28 2.22 16.83
C ILE A 212 7.11 1.21 15.98
N GLY A 213 8.39 1.48 15.72
CA GLY A 213 9.32 0.59 15.02
C GLY A 213 10.06 1.28 13.86
N ASP A 214 11.16 0.67 13.40
CA ASP A 214 12.21 1.24 12.54
C ASP A 214 11.72 1.61 11.13
N GLY A 215 11.06 2.77 11.02
CA GLY A 215 10.67 3.39 9.76
C GLY A 215 11.56 4.60 9.53
N VAL A 216 12.77 4.36 9.05
CA VAL A 216 13.71 5.42 8.67
C VAL A 216 13.26 5.98 7.32
N LYS A 217 13.18 7.31 7.21
CA LYS A 217 13.17 8.00 5.92
C LYS A 217 14.50 7.68 5.24
N GLU A 218 14.54 6.65 4.40
CA GLU A 218 15.75 6.34 3.63
C GLU A 218 15.96 7.47 2.63
N TYR A 219 16.93 8.34 2.93
CA TYR A 219 17.68 9.00 1.88
C TYR A 219 18.42 7.87 1.15
N GLY A 220 17.81 7.36 0.08
CA GLY A 220 18.44 6.36 -0.77
C GLY A 220 19.83 6.82 -1.16
N SER A 221 20.77 5.89 -1.33
CA SER A 221 22.10 6.21 -1.80
C SER A 221 21.99 7.09 -3.05
N SER A 222 22.82 8.13 -3.16
CA SER A 222 22.89 9.04 -4.31
C SER A 222 23.29 8.37 -5.63
N SER A 223 23.50 7.06 -5.62
CA SER A 223 23.83 6.23 -6.77
C SER A 223 22.89 5.03 -6.84
N PHE A 224 21.70 5.24 -7.41
CA PHE A 224 20.99 4.15 -8.05
C PHE A 224 21.68 3.90 -9.40
N PRO A 225 22.06 2.66 -9.76
CA PRO A 225 22.42 2.38 -11.14
C PRO A 225 21.24 2.82 -11.99
N TYR A 226 21.47 3.77 -12.87
CA TYR A 226 20.48 4.29 -13.80
C TYR A 226 19.90 3.09 -14.54
N ILE A 227 18.66 2.73 -14.22
CA ILE A 227 17.98 1.68 -14.98
C ILE A 227 17.58 2.36 -16.28
N GLU A 228 18.35 2.08 -17.33
CA GLU A 228 17.78 2.20 -18.67
C GLU A 228 16.63 1.20 -18.76
N PHE A 229 15.42 1.66 -18.47
CA PHE A 229 14.22 1.05 -19.00
C PHE A 229 14.28 1.30 -20.51
N PRO A 230 14.52 0.29 -21.36
CA PRO A 230 14.66 0.53 -22.79
C PRO A 230 13.31 1.09 -23.29
N GLY A 231 13.28 2.39 -23.58
CA GLY A 231 12.08 3.12 -24.00
C GLY A 231 11.30 3.88 -22.92
N TRP A 232 11.83 4.08 -21.70
CA TRP A 232 11.29 5.02 -20.69
C TRP A 232 12.32 6.10 -20.32
N THR A 233 12.94 6.72 -21.32
CA THR A 233 14.03 7.70 -21.17
C THR A 233 13.55 9.15 -20.98
N SER A 234 12.25 9.39 -21.09
CA SER A 234 11.61 10.71 -20.96
C SER A 234 10.14 10.60 -20.54
N VAL A 235 9.55 11.69 -20.04
CA VAL A 235 8.09 11.78 -19.80
C VAL A 235 7.30 11.33 -21.04
N ASP A 236 7.74 11.74 -22.23
CA ASP A 236 7.10 11.37 -23.50
C ASP A 236 7.13 9.86 -23.75
N SER A 237 8.20 9.19 -23.35
CA SER A 237 8.35 7.75 -23.55
C SER A 237 7.47 6.92 -22.60
N VAL A 238 7.28 7.42 -21.37
CA VAL A 238 6.28 6.91 -20.41
C VAL A 238 4.87 7.16 -20.94
N GLN A 239 4.58 8.39 -21.39
CA GLN A 239 3.29 8.73 -22.00
C GLN A 239 3.01 7.91 -23.26
N SER A 240 4.03 7.60 -24.06
CA SER A 240 3.91 6.78 -25.26
C SER A 240 3.65 5.32 -24.91
N TYR A 241 4.27 4.78 -23.85
CA TYR A 241 3.94 3.46 -23.33
C TYR A 241 2.52 3.41 -22.74
N ILE A 242 2.13 4.42 -21.96
CA ILE A 242 0.77 4.59 -21.45
C ILE A 242 -0.23 4.68 -22.62
N GLY A 243 0.09 5.43 -23.67
CA GLY A 243 -0.72 5.54 -24.89
C GLY A 243 -0.91 4.19 -25.57
N ARG A 244 0.17 3.43 -25.76
CA ARG A 244 0.10 2.06 -26.31
C ARG A 244 -0.72 1.12 -25.43
N LEU A 245 -0.66 1.27 -24.11
CA LEU A 245 -1.51 0.52 -23.19
C LEU A 245 -2.98 0.95 -23.29
N LYS A 246 -3.26 2.26 -23.39
CA LYS A 246 -4.61 2.81 -23.61
C LYS A 246 -5.23 2.26 -24.89
N ASP A 247 -4.45 2.14 -25.97
CA ASP A 247 -4.91 1.55 -27.23
C ASP A 247 -5.28 0.05 -27.10
N GLN A 248 -4.79 -0.63 -26.06
CA GLN A 248 -5.13 -2.02 -25.73
C GLN A 248 -6.32 -2.16 -24.75
N LEU A 249 -6.82 -1.05 -24.21
CA LEU A 249 -7.99 -1.07 -23.33
C LEU A 249 -9.28 -1.21 -24.15
N LEU A 250 -10.20 -2.04 -23.64
CA LEU A 250 -11.40 -2.46 -24.35
C LEU A 250 -12.51 -1.39 -24.36
N ASP A 251 -12.46 -0.40 -23.47
CA ASP A 251 -13.51 0.61 -23.32
C ASP A 251 -12.98 2.05 -23.46
N GLU A 252 -13.77 2.90 -24.14
CA GLU A 252 -13.42 4.30 -24.46
C GLU A 252 -13.38 5.21 -23.22
N GLU A 253 -14.00 4.80 -22.11
CA GLU A 253 -13.94 5.56 -20.86
C GLU A 253 -12.56 5.43 -20.20
N SER A 254 -11.99 4.23 -20.16
CA SER A 254 -10.64 3.97 -19.65
C SER A 254 -9.54 4.55 -20.54
N LYS A 255 -9.82 4.83 -21.81
CA LYS A 255 -8.88 5.52 -22.73
C LYS A 255 -8.81 7.02 -22.48
N ARG A 256 -9.91 7.64 -22.03
CA ARG A 256 -10.06 9.10 -21.89
C ARG A 256 -9.57 9.65 -20.55
N ARG A 257 -9.37 8.79 -19.55
CA ARG A 257 -8.72 9.11 -18.27
C ARG A 257 -7.26 8.71 -18.35
#